data_AF-A0A1E1X8U7-F1
#
_entry.id   AF-A0A1E1X8U7-F1
#
_cell.length_a   1.000
_cell.length_b   1.000
_cell.length_c   1.000
_cell.angle_alpha   90.00
_cell.angle_beta   90.00
_cell.angle_gamma   90.00
#
_symmetry.space_group_name_H-M   'P 1'
#
loop_
_entity.id
_entity.type
_entity.pdbx_description
1 polymer ?
#
loop_
_entity_poly.entity_id
_entity_poly.type
_entity_poly.pdbx_seq_one_letter_code
_entity_poly.pdbx_strand_id
1 'polypeptide(L)'
;LVFLVAFLPVAIEIALAQELLPHECEQEQVLRCYADYRQELLKDAPHPDDEDEGFRNWCRAITNKSRCHQRVELCPAEVRSNSATLERGYEALRDIICDEKSIRELYTARSCLDHEKWMPCLVQHMKDVTPENTKDPACNISEAGEACYEMAFTLDCSMPLKSAKAAVLKADNAIRLLLSCNGGSSDGAEGSTNRAEVASDDYAGSRDGTGERPDEDR
;
A
#
# COMPACT_ATOMS: atom_id res chain seq x y z
N LEU A 1 40.00 7.41 -36.20
CA LEU A 1 39.71 6.87 -34.85
C LEU A 1 39.83 8.00 -33.83
N VAL A 2 38.90 8.96 -33.82
CA VAL A 2 38.90 10.11 -32.89
C VAL A 2 37.45 10.48 -32.57
N PHE A 3 36.73 9.61 -31.85
CA PHE A 3 35.36 9.89 -31.38
C PHE A 3 34.99 9.11 -30.11
N LEU A 4 35.96 8.91 -29.19
CA LEU A 4 35.72 8.14 -27.95
C LEU A 4 36.03 8.90 -26.66
N VAL A 5 36.33 10.21 -26.71
CA VAL A 5 36.79 10.96 -25.52
C VAL A 5 35.73 11.91 -24.95
N ALA A 6 34.60 12.12 -25.61
CA ALA A 6 33.61 13.12 -25.20
C ALA A 6 32.57 12.63 -24.17
N PHE A 7 32.51 11.33 -23.85
CA PHE A 7 31.52 10.77 -22.91
C PHE A 7 32.05 10.52 -21.49
N LEU A 8 33.37 10.61 -21.27
CA LEU A 8 33.95 10.44 -19.93
C LEU A 8 33.58 11.53 -18.90
N PRO A 9 33.47 12.84 -19.22
CA PRO A 9 33.23 13.82 -18.18
C PRO A 9 31.83 13.72 -17.57
N VAL A 10 30.83 13.28 -18.34
CA VAL A 10 29.45 13.11 -17.84
C VAL A 10 29.34 11.93 -16.87
N ALA A 11 30.05 10.83 -17.15
CA ALA A 11 30.04 9.66 -16.27
C ALA A 11 30.75 9.92 -14.93
N ILE A 12 31.79 10.76 -14.93
CA ILE A 12 32.56 11.10 -13.72
C ILE A 12 31.78 12.07 -12.83
N GLU A 13 31.03 13.03 -13.39
CA GLU A 13 30.18 13.91 -12.57
C GLU A 13 28.99 13.18 -11.94
N ILE A 14 28.41 12.19 -12.63
CA ILE A 14 27.35 11.34 -12.05
C ILE A 14 27.93 10.49 -10.90
N ALA A 15 29.16 9.97 -11.04
CA ALA A 15 29.81 9.20 -9.99
C ALA A 15 30.21 10.06 -8.77
N LEU A 16 30.65 11.29 -8.98
CA LEU A 16 31.00 12.23 -7.89
C LEU A 16 29.75 12.78 -7.16
N ALA A 17 28.63 12.93 -7.85
CA ALA A 17 27.36 13.30 -7.21
C ALA A 17 26.83 12.19 -6.27
N GLN A 18 27.15 10.93 -6.56
CA GLN A 18 26.78 9.78 -5.71
C GLN A 18 27.58 9.73 -4.39
N GLU A 19 28.79 10.29 -4.33
CA GLU A 19 29.59 10.36 -3.10
C GLU A 19 29.15 11.49 -2.14
N LEU A 20 28.38 12.48 -2.61
CA LEU A 20 28.04 13.68 -1.83
C LEU A 20 26.71 13.60 -1.05
N LEU A 21 25.87 12.59 -1.28
CA LEU A 21 24.59 12.42 -0.58
C LEU A 21 24.41 11.03 0.05
N PRO A 22 25.43 10.43 0.70
CA PRO A 22 25.35 9.04 1.17
C PRO A 22 24.20 8.84 2.16
N HIS A 23 23.93 9.80 3.03
CA HIS A 23 22.85 9.72 4.01
C HIS A 23 21.46 9.86 3.39
N GLU A 24 21.25 10.77 2.41
CA GLU A 24 19.90 10.99 1.85
C GLU A 24 19.39 9.79 1.02
N CYS A 25 20.31 8.95 0.55
CA CYS A 25 20.02 7.74 -0.19
C CYS A 25 19.96 6.47 0.69
N GLU A 26 20.14 6.60 2.01
CA GLU A 26 19.90 5.50 2.94
C GLU A 26 18.41 5.15 2.97
N GLN A 27 18.12 3.86 2.98
CA GLN A 27 16.74 3.36 2.92
C GLN A 27 15.86 3.92 4.04
N GLU A 28 16.41 4.10 5.25
CA GLU A 28 15.70 4.70 6.37
C GLU A 28 15.29 6.16 6.09
N GLN A 29 16.17 6.96 5.48
CA GLN A 29 15.85 8.35 5.14
C GLN A 29 14.81 8.42 4.02
N VAL A 30 14.92 7.55 3.02
CA VAL A 30 13.91 7.45 1.95
C VAL A 30 12.55 7.08 2.54
N LEU A 31 12.48 6.08 3.42
CA LEU A 31 11.24 5.68 4.08
C LEU A 31 10.64 6.79 4.94
N ARG A 32 11.45 7.44 5.79
CA ARG A 32 11.01 8.58 6.60
C ARG A 32 10.47 9.69 5.72
N CYS A 33 11.15 9.95 4.61
CA CYS A 33 10.77 10.98 3.67
C CYS A 33 9.38 10.70 3.05
N TYR A 34 9.10 9.48 2.58
CA TYR A 34 7.74 9.13 2.11
C TYR A 34 6.70 9.12 3.26
N ALA A 35 7.09 8.78 4.49
CA ALA A 35 6.21 8.81 5.65
C ALA A 35 5.76 10.25 6.01
N ASP A 36 6.67 11.23 5.95
CA ASP A 36 6.34 12.65 6.16
C ASP A 36 5.37 13.14 5.07
N TYR A 37 5.61 12.75 3.80
CA TYR A 37 4.73 13.13 2.70
C TYR A 37 3.34 12.48 2.77
N ARG A 38 3.23 11.25 3.30
CA ARG A 38 1.93 10.65 3.63
C ARG A 38 1.15 11.53 4.59
N GLN A 39 1.79 12.08 5.62
CA GLN A 39 1.12 12.95 6.59
C GLN A 39 0.62 14.23 5.90
N GLU A 40 1.43 14.84 5.02
CA GLU A 40 1.02 16.03 4.26
C GLU A 40 -0.15 15.76 3.29
N LEU A 41 -0.22 14.57 2.68
CA LEU A 41 -1.32 14.17 1.82
C LEU A 41 -2.63 13.91 2.59
N LEU A 42 -2.53 13.42 3.83
CA LEU A 42 -3.68 13.02 4.63
C LEU A 42 -4.15 14.08 5.62
N LYS A 43 -3.34 15.12 5.87
CA LYS A 43 -3.67 16.20 6.78
C LYS A 43 -4.53 17.26 6.08
N ASP A 44 -5.73 17.47 6.63
CA ASP A 44 -6.60 18.62 6.32
C ASP A 44 -6.81 18.86 4.81
N ALA A 45 -6.95 17.77 4.04
CA ALA A 45 -7.28 17.85 2.62
C ALA A 45 -8.58 18.66 2.46
N PRO A 46 -8.55 19.82 1.77
CA PRO A 46 -9.73 20.66 1.58
C PRO A 46 -10.81 19.87 0.85
N HIS A 47 -12.07 20.07 1.20
CA HIS A 47 -13.13 19.46 0.44
C HIS A 47 -13.15 20.11 -0.96
N PRO A 48 -13.34 19.35 -2.06
CA PRO A 48 -13.44 19.94 -3.40
C PRO A 48 -14.60 20.95 -3.55
N ASP A 49 -15.56 20.94 -2.62
CA ASP A 49 -16.70 21.87 -2.58
C ASP A 49 -16.44 23.15 -1.80
N ASP A 50 -15.28 23.27 -1.14
CA ASP A 50 -14.94 24.50 -0.46
C ASP A 50 -14.80 25.62 -1.51
N GLU A 51 -15.57 26.70 -1.37
CA GLU A 51 -15.69 27.77 -2.38
C GLU A 51 -14.37 28.50 -2.64
N ASP A 52 -13.40 28.36 -1.74
CA ASP A 52 -12.08 28.92 -1.87
C ASP A 52 -11.21 28.10 -2.84
N GLU A 53 -10.22 28.75 -3.47
CA GLU A 53 -9.20 28.04 -4.27
C GLU A 53 -8.31 27.07 -3.45
N GLY A 54 -8.68 26.78 -2.20
CA GLY A 54 -7.98 25.92 -1.26
C GLY A 54 -7.66 24.55 -1.84
N PHE A 55 -8.64 23.85 -2.40
CA PHE A 55 -8.43 22.53 -3.02
C PHE A 55 -7.42 22.61 -4.18
N ARG A 56 -7.60 23.56 -5.11
CA ARG A 56 -6.68 23.73 -6.26
C ARG A 56 -5.26 24.11 -5.83
N ASN A 57 -5.13 25.00 -4.84
CA ASN A 57 -3.82 25.45 -4.33
C ASN A 57 -3.11 24.33 -3.57
N TRP A 58 -3.85 23.57 -2.76
CA TRP A 58 -3.32 22.39 -2.09
C TRP A 58 -2.87 21.33 -3.10
N CYS A 59 -3.68 21.06 -4.12
CA CYS A 59 -3.31 20.17 -5.21
C CYS A 59 -2.05 20.61 -5.96
N ARG A 60 -1.90 21.91 -6.24
CA ARG A 60 -0.67 22.45 -6.83
C ARG A 60 0.54 22.22 -5.91
N ALA A 61 0.37 22.38 -4.60
CA ALA A 61 1.43 22.18 -3.62
C ALA A 61 1.91 20.72 -3.58
N ILE A 62 1.00 19.75 -3.62
CA ILE A 62 1.33 18.31 -3.58
C ILE A 62 1.73 17.75 -4.95
N THR A 63 1.35 18.39 -6.06
CA THR A 63 1.70 17.94 -7.42
C THR A 63 3.09 18.40 -7.85
N ASN A 64 3.58 19.51 -7.30
CA ASN A 64 4.99 19.83 -7.41
C ASN A 64 5.79 18.68 -6.79
N LYS A 65 6.51 17.91 -7.62
CA LYS A 65 7.34 16.77 -7.22
C LYS A 65 7.97 17.06 -5.86
N SER A 66 7.60 16.24 -4.87
CA SER A 66 8.03 16.41 -3.50
C SER A 66 9.54 16.65 -3.43
N ARG A 67 10.01 17.44 -2.45
CA ARG A 67 11.45 17.51 -2.16
C ARG A 67 12.02 16.13 -1.87
N CYS A 68 11.18 15.18 -1.45
CA CYS A 68 11.53 13.77 -1.36
C CYS A 68 11.90 13.18 -2.70
N HIS A 69 10.97 13.25 -3.65
CA HIS A 69 11.14 12.73 -5.00
C HIS A 69 12.40 13.30 -5.66
N GLN A 70 12.59 14.62 -5.59
CA GLN A 70 13.76 15.28 -6.17
C GLN A 70 15.08 14.76 -5.58
N ARG A 71 15.12 14.43 -4.28
CA ARG A 71 16.30 13.87 -3.63
C ARG A 71 16.51 12.40 -3.99
N VAL A 72 15.45 11.60 -3.98
CA VAL A 72 15.49 10.19 -4.38
C VAL A 72 15.90 10.04 -5.85
N GLU A 73 15.49 10.94 -6.73
CA GLU A 73 15.88 10.96 -8.15
C GLU A 73 17.40 11.08 -8.36
N LEU A 74 18.13 11.68 -7.40
CA LEU A 74 19.60 11.81 -7.42
C LEU A 74 20.32 10.57 -6.88
N CYS A 75 19.60 9.64 -6.25
CA CYS A 75 20.19 8.44 -5.67
C CYS A 75 20.62 7.41 -6.73
N PRO A 76 21.53 6.48 -6.37
CA PRO A 76 21.90 5.36 -7.22
C PRO A 76 20.68 4.59 -7.76
N ALA A 77 20.82 3.97 -8.93
CA ALA A 77 19.73 3.29 -9.62
C ALA A 77 19.09 2.20 -8.75
N GLU A 78 19.89 1.55 -7.91
CA GLU A 78 19.49 0.51 -6.97
C GLU A 78 18.52 1.07 -5.90
N VAL A 79 18.85 2.24 -5.32
CA VAL A 79 18.01 2.90 -4.32
C VAL A 79 16.70 3.38 -4.96
N ARG A 80 16.77 3.96 -6.16
CA ARG A 80 15.57 4.37 -6.92
C ARG A 80 14.68 3.18 -7.27
N SER A 81 15.28 2.07 -7.69
CA SER A 81 14.55 0.83 -7.96
C SER A 81 13.87 0.29 -6.69
N ASN A 82 14.57 0.30 -5.56
CA ASN A 82 14.04 -0.19 -4.27
C ASN A 82 12.92 0.70 -3.71
N SER A 83 12.88 1.98 -4.08
CA SER A 83 11.87 2.94 -3.65
C SER A 83 10.74 3.16 -4.66
N ALA A 84 10.79 2.52 -5.84
CA ALA A 84 9.81 2.69 -6.90
C ALA A 84 8.38 2.33 -6.49
N THR A 85 8.19 1.40 -5.54
CA THR A 85 6.86 1.07 -5.01
C THR A 85 6.30 2.20 -4.14
N LEU A 86 7.13 2.84 -3.32
CA LEU A 86 6.75 3.99 -2.50
C LEU A 86 6.33 5.16 -3.38
N GLU A 87 7.13 5.44 -4.42
CA GLU A 87 6.84 6.51 -5.39
C GLU A 87 5.51 6.26 -6.12
N ARG A 88 5.27 5.03 -6.61
CA ARG A 88 4.00 4.68 -7.24
C ARG A 88 2.81 4.85 -6.30
N GLY A 89 2.98 4.52 -5.03
CA GLY A 89 1.95 4.75 -4.02
C GLY A 89 1.67 6.23 -3.78
N TYR A 90 2.72 7.04 -3.74
CA TYR A 90 2.62 8.50 -3.64
C TYR A 90 1.89 9.10 -4.85
N GLU A 91 2.31 8.76 -6.08
CA GLU A 91 1.68 9.24 -7.31
C GLU A 91 0.21 8.83 -7.37
N ALA A 92 -0.11 7.58 -7.06
CA ALA A 92 -1.48 7.09 -7.05
C ALA A 92 -2.35 7.82 -6.02
N LEU A 93 -1.83 8.06 -4.81
CA LEU A 93 -2.57 8.76 -3.76
C LEU A 93 -2.79 10.23 -4.14
N ARG A 94 -1.75 10.91 -4.65
CA ARG A 94 -1.85 12.27 -5.20
C ARG A 94 -2.91 12.36 -6.30
N ASP A 95 -2.90 11.42 -7.24
CA ASP A 95 -3.81 11.44 -8.38
C ASP A 95 -5.26 11.23 -7.96
N ILE A 96 -5.52 10.38 -6.95
CA ILE A 96 -6.85 10.23 -6.33
C ILE A 96 -7.29 11.53 -5.68
N ILE A 97 -6.38 12.14 -4.93
CA ILE A 97 -6.63 13.33 -4.14
C ILE A 97 -6.91 14.55 -5.03
N CYS A 98 -6.16 14.69 -6.14
CA CYS A 98 -6.25 15.85 -7.02
C CYS A 98 -7.18 15.70 -8.21
N ASP A 99 -7.72 14.49 -8.43
CA ASP A 99 -8.89 14.29 -9.26
C ASP A 99 -10.15 14.59 -8.45
N GLU A 100 -10.79 15.73 -8.74
CA GLU A 100 -11.97 16.22 -8.01
C GLU A 100 -13.07 15.15 -7.89
N LYS A 101 -13.25 14.35 -8.95
CA LYS A 101 -14.21 13.25 -8.96
C LYS A 101 -13.80 12.16 -7.97
N SER A 102 -12.56 11.66 -8.06
CA SER A 102 -12.07 10.59 -7.18
C SER A 102 -12.08 10.99 -5.71
N ILE A 103 -11.67 12.20 -5.35
CA ILE A 103 -11.66 12.64 -3.95
C ILE A 103 -13.08 12.82 -3.40
N ARG A 104 -14.01 13.32 -4.21
CA ARG A 104 -15.44 13.42 -3.86
C ARG A 104 -16.06 12.04 -3.66
N GLU A 105 -15.75 11.10 -4.54
CA GLU A 105 -16.19 9.70 -4.41
C GLU A 105 -15.65 9.09 -3.12
N LEU A 106 -14.38 9.32 -2.80
CA LEU A 106 -13.75 8.84 -1.57
C LEU A 106 -14.41 9.43 -0.31
N TYR A 107 -14.63 10.75 -0.27
CA TYR A 107 -15.31 11.38 0.88
C TYR A 107 -16.74 10.89 1.06
N THR A 108 -17.49 10.78 -0.04
CA THR A 108 -18.85 10.23 0.00
C THR A 108 -18.83 8.78 0.48
N ALA A 109 -17.90 7.96 -0.02
CA ALA A 109 -17.78 6.57 0.41
C ALA A 109 -17.42 6.42 1.89
N ARG A 110 -16.60 7.31 2.44
CA ARG A 110 -16.25 7.35 3.87
C ARG A 110 -17.41 7.83 4.75
N SER A 111 -18.20 8.80 4.29
CA SER A 111 -19.37 9.29 5.04
C SER A 111 -20.51 8.26 5.11
N CYS A 112 -20.49 7.25 4.23
CA CYS A 112 -21.43 6.14 4.26
C CYS A 112 -21.13 5.05 5.30
N LEU A 113 -20.08 5.21 6.10
CA LEU A 113 -19.74 4.28 7.18
C LEU A 113 -20.42 4.68 8.48
N ASP A 114 -21.07 3.71 9.11
CA ASP A 114 -21.59 3.76 10.47
C ASP A 114 -20.42 3.64 11.46
N HIS A 115 -20.05 4.76 12.09
CA HIS A 115 -18.89 4.83 12.98
C HIS A 115 -19.00 3.86 14.16
N GLU A 116 -20.21 3.62 14.67
CA GLU A 116 -20.50 2.72 15.80
C GLU A 116 -20.27 1.24 15.44
N LYS A 117 -20.31 0.89 14.14
CA LYS A 117 -19.97 -0.45 13.65
C LYS A 117 -18.52 -0.54 13.22
N TRP A 118 -18.03 0.52 12.57
CA TRP A 118 -16.70 0.59 12.01
C TRP A 118 -15.61 0.51 13.09
N MET A 119 -15.69 1.33 14.13
CA MET A 119 -14.64 1.42 15.14
C MET A 119 -14.47 0.12 15.94
N PRO A 120 -15.53 -0.53 16.44
CA PRO A 120 -15.37 -1.81 17.14
C PRO A 120 -14.79 -2.89 16.23
N CYS A 121 -15.17 -2.93 14.96
CA CYS A 121 -14.60 -3.87 13.99
C CYS A 121 -13.10 -3.61 13.79
N LEU A 122 -12.69 -2.36 13.56
CA LEU A 122 -11.28 -1.99 13.46
C LEU A 122 -10.48 -2.38 14.70
N VAL A 123 -10.98 -2.08 15.90
CA VAL A 123 -10.32 -2.43 17.17
C VAL A 123 -10.13 -3.93 17.29
N GLN A 124 -11.14 -4.72 16.90
CA GLN A 124 -11.07 -6.18 16.95
C GLN A 124 -9.99 -6.73 16.00
N HIS A 125 -9.88 -6.19 14.79
CA HIS A 125 -8.85 -6.58 13.82
C HIS A 125 -7.44 -6.11 14.23
N MET A 126 -7.35 -5.02 14.99
CA MET A 126 -6.07 -4.45 15.45
C MET A 126 -5.61 -4.97 16.82
N LYS A 127 -6.38 -5.84 17.48
CA LYS A 127 -6.15 -6.22 18.90
C LYS A 127 -4.76 -6.81 19.16
N ASP A 128 -4.20 -7.52 18.19
CA ASP A 128 -2.93 -8.23 18.30
C ASP A 128 -1.79 -7.47 17.61
N VAL A 129 -2.04 -6.28 17.06
CA VAL A 129 -1.03 -5.48 16.35
C VAL A 129 -0.24 -4.65 17.37
N THR A 130 1.06 -4.89 17.46
CA THR A 130 1.97 -4.21 18.40
C THR A 130 3.21 -3.68 17.69
N PRO A 131 3.90 -2.66 18.23
CA PRO A 131 5.14 -2.15 17.64
C PRO A 131 6.23 -3.21 17.43
N GLU A 132 6.21 -4.30 18.21
CA GLU A 132 7.15 -5.41 18.12
C GLU A 132 6.86 -6.36 16.95
N ASN A 133 5.60 -6.45 16.51
CA ASN A 133 5.16 -7.37 15.45
C ASN A 133 4.73 -6.68 14.15
N THR A 134 4.64 -5.35 14.13
CA THR A 134 4.42 -4.58 12.91
C THR A 134 5.44 -3.46 12.74
N LYS A 135 5.99 -3.34 11.52
CA LYS A 135 6.86 -2.21 11.14
C LYS A 135 6.08 -0.91 10.97
N ASP A 136 4.83 -0.99 10.50
CA ASP A 136 3.93 0.15 10.42
C ASP A 136 2.48 -0.32 10.67
N PRO A 137 1.81 0.14 11.75
CA PRO A 137 0.42 -0.22 12.02
C PRO A 137 -0.56 0.21 10.92
N ALA A 138 -0.22 1.21 10.09
CA ALA A 138 -1.07 1.68 9.01
C ALA A 138 -1.34 0.62 7.93
N CYS A 139 -0.43 -0.35 7.74
CA CYS A 139 -0.68 -1.51 6.87
C CYS A 139 -1.86 -2.34 7.37
N ASN A 140 -1.84 -2.72 8.66
CA ASN A 140 -2.91 -3.50 9.28
C ASN A 140 -4.21 -2.72 9.38
N ILE A 141 -4.14 -1.39 9.61
CA ILE A 141 -5.34 -0.53 9.61
C ILE A 141 -6.05 -0.56 8.26
N SER A 142 -5.29 -0.54 7.16
CA SER A 142 -5.87 -0.59 5.80
C SER A 142 -6.54 -1.94 5.53
N GLU A 143 -5.92 -3.05 5.93
CA GLU A 143 -6.49 -4.40 5.80
C GLU A 143 -7.74 -4.59 6.69
N ALA A 144 -7.67 -4.11 7.93
CA ALA A 144 -8.81 -4.09 8.85
C ALA A 144 -9.96 -3.25 8.27
N GLY A 145 -9.64 -2.09 7.68
CA GLY A 145 -10.63 -1.24 7.04
C GLY A 145 -11.36 -1.93 5.90
N GLU A 146 -10.61 -2.61 5.02
CA GLU A 146 -11.17 -3.42 3.93
C GLU A 146 -12.12 -4.52 4.46
N ALA A 147 -11.73 -5.23 5.52
CA ALA A 147 -12.53 -6.28 6.14
C ALA A 147 -13.81 -5.74 6.82
N CYS A 148 -13.73 -4.56 7.44
CA CYS A 148 -14.83 -3.96 8.18
C CYS A 148 -15.85 -3.19 7.30
N TYR A 149 -15.52 -2.93 6.04
CA TYR A 149 -16.25 -1.97 5.21
C TYR A 149 -17.71 -2.35 4.99
N GLU A 150 -17.96 -3.60 4.59
CA GLU A 150 -19.33 -4.05 4.28
C GLU A 150 -20.23 -4.09 5.51
N MET A 151 -19.67 -4.46 6.67
CA MET A 151 -20.41 -4.47 7.94
C MET A 151 -20.81 -3.05 8.37
N ALA A 152 -19.88 -2.09 8.22
CA ALA A 152 -20.10 -0.72 8.63
C ALA A 152 -20.89 0.10 7.61
N PHE A 153 -21.12 -0.40 6.40
CA PHE A 153 -21.83 0.35 5.38
C PHE A 153 -23.30 0.61 5.74
N THR A 154 -23.72 1.87 5.60
CA THR A 154 -25.12 2.29 5.83
C THR A 154 -25.96 2.10 4.57
N LEU A 155 -27.13 1.48 4.72
CA LEU A 155 -28.03 1.22 3.58
C LEU A 155 -28.65 2.50 2.97
N ASP A 156 -28.71 3.59 3.76
CA ASP A 156 -29.26 4.89 3.33
C ASP A 156 -28.24 5.77 2.59
N CYS A 157 -27.05 5.24 2.31
CA CYS A 157 -26.01 5.92 1.55
C CYS A 157 -26.47 6.27 0.11
N SER A 158 -26.12 7.47 -0.36
CA SER A 158 -26.41 7.92 -1.73
C SER A 158 -25.59 7.17 -2.80
N MET A 159 -24.53 6.47 -2.39
CA MET A 159 -23.64 5.71 -3.25
C MET A 159 -23.86 4.20 -3.03
N PRO A 160 -23.93 3.36 -4.09
CA PRO A 160 -24.03 1.91 -3.92
C PRO A 160 -22.81 1.32 -3.20
N LEU A 161 -23.02 0.33 -2.33
CA LEU A 161 -21.95 -0.36 -1.57
C LEU A 161 -20.74 -0.72 -2.44
N LYS A 162 -20.97 -1.31 -3.60
CA LYS A 162 -19.88 -1.72 -4.52
C LYS A 162 -19.01 -0.53 -4.96
N SER A 163 -19.64 0.60 -5.29
CA SER A 163 -18.92 1.80 -5.72
C SER A 163 -18.20 2.46 -4.55
N ALA A 164 -18.84 2.53 -3.38
CA ALA A 164 -18.27 3.09 -2.17
C ALA A 164 -17.04 2.29 -1.71
N LYS A 165 -17.16 0.97 -1.66
CA LYS A 165 -16.05 0.07 -1.36
C LYS A 165 -14.91 0.23 -2.37
N ALA A 166 -15.22 0.31 -3.67
CA ALA A 166 -14.19 0.50 -4.70
C ALA A 166 -13.42 1.82 -4.53
N ALA A 167 -14.12 2.92 -4.18
CA ALA A 167 -13.47 4.22 -3.95
C ALA A 167 -12.51 4.17 -2.74
N VAL A 168 -12.94 3.56 -1.63
CA VAL A 168 -12.09 3.41 -0.44
C VAL A 168 -10.90 2.49 -0.71
N LEU A 169 -11.12 1.33 -1.33
CA LEU A 169 -10.04 0.39 -1.68
C LEU A 169 -9.03 0.99 -2.66
N LYS A 170 -9.46 1.86 -3.57
CA LYS A 170 -8.54 2.61 -4.45
C LYS A 170 -7.54 3.44 -3.64
N ALA A 171 -8.02 4.15 -2.61
CA ALA A 171 -7.18 4.96 -1.74
C ALA A 171 -6.31 4.08 -0.81
N ASP A 172 -6.88 3.05 -0.19
CA ASP A 172 -6.15 2.15 0.70
C ASP A 172 -5.05 1.38 -0.04
N ASN A 173 -5.27 0.99 -1.29
CA ASN A 173 -4.23 0.40 -2.14
C ASN A 173 -3.07 1.37 -2.39
N ALA A 174 -3.36 2.64 -2.67
CA ALA A 174 -2.31 3.65 -2.84
C ALA A 174 -1.51 3.86 -1.55
N ILE A 175 -2.19 3.88 -0.39
CA ILE A 175 -1.54 3.95 0.94
C ILE A 175 -0.67 2.72 1.20
N ARG A 176 -1.16 1.51 0.91
CA ARG A 176 -0.38 0.26 1.07
C ARG A 176 0.89 0.27 0.23
N LEU A 177 0.83 0.75 -1.02
CA LEU A 177 2.00 0.93 -1.88
C LEU A 177 2.97 1.97 -1.29
N LEU A 178 2.45 3.10 -0.84
CA LEU A 178 3.24 4.20 -0.25
C LEU A 178 3.97 3.75 1.03
N LEU A 179 3.45 2.72 1.70
CA LEU A 179 4.05 2.15 2.90
C LEU A 179 4.89 0.92 2.66
N SER A 180 4.97 0.47 1.40
CA SER A 180 5.57 -0.81 1.06
C SER A 180 5.03 -1.93 1.95
N CYS A 181 3.71 -1.91 2.23
CA CYS A 181 3.01 -3.03 2.85
C CYS A 181 3.11 -4.20 1.88
N ASN A 182 4.14 -5.04 2.02
CA ASN A 182 4.20 -6.29 1.30
C ASN A 182 2.99 -7.09 1.77
N GLY A 183 2.08 -7.40 0.85
CA GLY A 183 0.88 -8.18 1.14
C GLY A 183 1.30 -9.40 1.93
N GLY A 184 0.94 -9.42 3.21
CA GLY A 184 1.17 -10.54 4.10
C GLY A 184 0.19 -11.66 3.77
N SER A 185 0.25 -12.18 2.54
CA SER A 185 -0.09 -13.58 2.35
C SER A 185 1.07 -14.36 2.93
N SER A 186 0.87 -14.82 4.16
CA SER A 186 1.60 -15.95 4.73
C SER A 186 1.44 -17.15 3.78
N ASP A 187 2.31 -17.26 2.78
CA ASP A 187 2.60 -18.47 2.03
C ASP A 187 3.94 -18.29 1.32
N GLY A 188 4.90 -19.18 1.59
CA GLY A 188 6.15 -19.26 0.82
C GLY A 188 7.45 -19.04 1.58
N ALA A 189 7.57 -19.58 2.80
CA ALA A 189 8.86 -20.05 3.28
C ALA A 189 8.91 -21.58 3.13
N GLU A 190 8.76 -22.07 1.90
CA GLU A 190 9.24 -23.41 1.57
C GLU A 190 10.77 -23.38 1.65
N GLY A 191 11.27 -23.92 2.76
CA GLY A 191 12.66 -24.30 2.91
C GLY A 191 13.00 -25.33 1.82
N SER A 192 13.64 -24.85 0.77
CA SER A 192 14.41 -25.66 -0.16
C SER A 192 15.43 -26.47 0.64
N THR A 193 15.13 -27.76 0.85
CA THR A 193 16.15 -28.76 1.13
C THR A 193 15.97 -29.90 0.14
N ASN A 194 16.86 -29.91 -0.85
CA ASN A 194 17.10 -31.04 -1.72
C ASN A 194 17.34 -32.30 -0.89
N ARG A 195 16.55 -33.35 -1.10
CA ARG A 195 17.03 -34.72 -0.88
C ARG A 195 16.50 -35.66 -1.94
N ALA A 196 17.46 -36.36 -2.53
CA ALA A 196 17.37 -37.25 -3.66
C ALA A 196 16.39 -38.42 -3.49
N GLU A 197 15.90 -38.84 -4.65
CA GLU A 197 15.50 -40.19 -5.07
C GLU A 197 15.71 -41.32 -4.06
N VAL A 198 14.61 -42.05 -3.76
CA VAL A 198 14.58 -43.52 -3.86
C VAL A 198 13.19 -43.91 -4.38
N ALA A 199 13.18 -44.52 -5.57
CA ALA A 199 12.04 -45.25 -6.09
C ALA A 199 11.90 -46.59 -5.35
N SER A 200 10.66 -47.01 -5.04
CA SER A 200 10.29 -48.42 -4.95
C SER A 200 8.78 -48.58 -5.04
N ASP A 201 8.40 -49.56 -5.88
CA ASP A 201 7.08 -49.93 -6.34
C ASP A 201 6.14 -50.55 -5.29
N ASP A 202 4.88 -50.67 -5.73
CA ASP A 202 3.85 -51.67 -5.38
C ASP A 202 3.21 -51.64 -3.97
N TYR A 203 1.90 -51.41 -3.91
CA TYR A 203 0.92 -52.52 -3.79
C TYR A 203 -0.54 -52.03 -3.81
N ALA A 204 -1.39 -52.82 -4.46
CA ALA A 204 -2.84 -52.63 -4.62
C ALA A 204 -3.67 -53.11 -3.41
N GLY A 205 -4.92 -52.63 -3.30
CA GLY A 205 -5.99 -53.23 -2.48
C GLY A 205 -6.92 -52.17 -1.86
N SER A 206 -8.07 -51.81 -2.44
CA SER A 206 -9.36 -52.52 -2.51
C SER A 206 -10.22 -52.41 -1.24
N ARG A 207 -11.46 -51.95 -1.47
CA ARG A 207 -12.76 -52.23 -0.80
C ARG A 207 -13.32 -51.36 0.35
N ASP A 208 -14.47 -50.77 0.00
CA ASP A 208 -15.83 -50.93 0.56
C ASP A 208 -16.12 -50.74 2.06
N GLY A 209 -17.21 -50.00 2.31
CA GLY A 209 -18.09 -50.13 3.48
C GLY A 209 -18.62 -48.77 3.96
N THR A 210 -19.75 -48.24 3.46
CA THR A 210 -21.16 -48.45 3.89
C THR A 210 -21.51 -48.00 5.31
N GLY A 211 -22.58 -47.18 5.39
CA GLY A 211 -23.45 -47.01 6.55
C GLY A 211 -22.97 -45.93 7.53
N GLU A 212 -23.79 -45.11 8.16
CA GLU A 212 -25.25 -44.99 8.21
C GLU A 212 -25.49 -43.65 8.93
N ARG A 213 -26.54 -42.93 8.53
CA ARG A 213 -27.15 -41.87 9.34
C ARG A 213 -28.16 -42.56 10.26
N PRO A 214 -28.34 -42.11 11.51
CA PRO A 214 -29.63 -41.48 11.75
C PRO A 214 -29.58 -40.26 12.68
N ASP A 215 -30.65 -39.49 12.53
CA ASP A 215 -31.15 -38.43 13.40
C ASP A 215 -31.28 -38.87 14.88
N GLU A 216 -31.14 -37.93 15.82
CA GLU A 216 -32.21 -37.60 16.79
C GLU A 216 -31.80 -36.44 17.72
N ASP A 217 -32.78 -35.54 17.87
CA ASP A 217 -33.06 -34.50 18.86
C ASP A 217 -32.27 -34.50 20.20
N ARG A 218 -31.83 -33.30 20.63
CA ARG A 218 -32.41 -32.56 21.78
C ARG A 218 -31.86 -31.13 21.91
#